data_AF-A0A1G1PCS5-F1
#
_entry.id   AF-A0A1G1PCS5-F1
#
_cell.length_a   1.000
_cell.length_b   1.000
_cell.length_c   1.000
_cell.angle_alpha   90.00
_cell.angle_beta   90.00
_cell.angle_gamma   90.00
#
_symmetry.space_group_name_H-M   'P 1'
#
loop_
_entity.id
_entity.type
_entity.pdbx_description
1 polymer ?
#
loop_
_entity_poly.entity_id
_entity_poly.type
_entity_poly.pdbx_seq_one_letter_code
_entity_poly.pdbx_strand_id
1 'polypeptide(L)'
;MDDLEFIQKCVKGDKQSWDEFVDKYSRLIYNYIYSVLNAKGCVLAQDNINDIFQEIFLSLVKDNFKKLKTFQARNGSSLASWLRQVTINKAIDYLRKVKPAVSLDEESEDGLSLKEILADDSISIKNMLNQDEKLKILKECIERLDKNDKYFLELH
;
A
#
# COMPACT_ATOMS: atom_id res chain seq x y z
N MET A 1 -5.33 -18.69 9.81
CA MET A 1 -4.94 -18.81 8.40
C MET A 1 -3.55 -18.23 8.28
N ASP A 2 -2.62 -18.97 7.68
CA ASP A 2 -1.26 -18.49 7.43
C ASP A 2 -1.26 -17.47 6.28
N ASP A 3 -0.40 -16.45 6.33
CA ASP A 3 -0.33 -15.41 5.31
C ASP A 3 -0.04 -15.98 3.91
N LEU A 4 0.72 -17.08 3.81
CA LEU A 4 0.98 -17.76 2.53
C LEU A 4 -0.27 -18.46 1.99
N GLU A 5 -1.03 -19.11 2.87
CA GLU A 5 -2.27 -19.76 2.46
C GLU A 5 -3.30 -18.73 1.97
N PHE A 6 -3.39 -17.60 2.66
CA PHE A 6 -4.27 -16.50 2.29
C PHE A 6 -3.93 -15.96 0.89
N ILE A 7 -2.65 -15.71 0.61
CA ILE A 7 -2.19 -15.27 -0.70
C ILE A 7 -2.46 -16.32 -1.77
N GLN A 8 -2.24 -17.61 -1.48
CA GLN A 8 -2.50 -18.66 -2.45
C GLN A 8 -3.97 -18.72 -2.86
N LYS A 9 -4.90 -18.48 -1.94
CA LYS A 9 -6.33 -18.40 -2.26
C LYS A 9 -6.65 -17.19 -3.13
N CYS A 10 -6.12 -16.02 -2.77
CA CYS A 10 -6.26 -14.79 -3.58
C CYS A 10 -5.76 -15.01 -5.02
N VAL A 11 -4.56 -15.59 -5.16
CA VAL A 11 -3.91 -15.86 -6.45
C VAL A 11 -4.66 -16.90 -7.29
N LYS A 12 -5.39 -17.83 -6.65
CA LYS A 12 -6.21 -18.84 -7.32
C LYS A 12 -7.57 -18.29 -7.80
N GLY A 13 -7.83 -17.00 -7.61
CA GLY A 13 -9.09 -16.37 -8.00
C GLY A 13 -10.22 -16.60 -7.01
N ASP A 14 -9.91 -16.97 -5.76
CA ASP A 14 -10.92 -17.05 -4.70
C ASP A 14 -11.40 -15.64 -4.37
N LYS A 15 -12.60 -15.30 -4.86
CA LYS A 15 -13.18 -13.96 -4.74
C LYS A 15 -13.32 -13.52 -3.28
N GLN A 16 -13.75 -14.43 -2.40
CA GLN A 16 -13.93 -14.11 -0.98
C GLN A 16 -12.61 -13.73 -0.30
N SER A 17 -11.54 -14.49 -0.57
CA SER A 17 -10.19 -14.19 -0.04
C SER A 17 -9.66 -12.88 -0.61
N TRP A 18 -9.94 -12.58 -1.88
CA TRP A 18 -9.57 -11.30 -2.49
C TRP A 18 -10.32 -10.12 -1.86
N ASP A 19 -11.64 -10.24 -1.66
CA ASP A 19 -12.44 -9.21 -1.00
C ASP A 19 -11.93 -8.94 0.42
N GLU A 20 -11.57 -10.00 1.17
CA GLU A 20 -10.94 -9.88 2.48
C GLU A 20 -9.55 -9.21 2.41
N PHE A 21 -8.77 -9.51 1.37
CA PHE A 21 -7.45 -8.91 1.17
C PHE A 21 -7.60 -7.40 0.95
N VAL A 22 -8.52 -7.00 0.07
CA VAL A 22 -8.79 -5.61 -0.23
C VAL A 22 -9.28 -4.88 1.03
N ASP A 23 -10.27 -5.41 1.75
CA ASP A 23 -10.80 -4.76 2.95
C ASP A 23 -9.71 -4.58 4.03
N LYS A 24 -8.96 -5.65 4.30
CA LYS A 24 -7.93 -5.65 5.35
C LYS A 24 -6.75 -4.73 5.04
N TYR A 25 -6.23 -4.78 3.82
CA TYR A 25 -4.96 -4.12 3.48
C TYR A 25 -5.13 -2.75 2.86
N SER A 26 -6.31 -2.38 2.36
CA SER A 26 -6.50 -1.06 1.77
C SER A 26 -6.27 0.06 2.79
N ARG A 27 -6.85 -0.07 3.99
CA ARG A 27 -6.66 0.92 5.07
C ARG A 27 -5.19 1.02 5.51
N LEU A 28 -4.53 -0.11 5.59
CA LEU A 28 -3.12 -0.21 5.95
C LEU A 28 -2.22 0.48 4.91
N ILE A 29 -2.47 0.25 3.63
CA ILE A 29 -1.70 0.86 2.54
C ILE A 29 -1.89 2.39 2.55
N TYR A 30 -3.13 2.88 2.69
CA TYR A 30 -3.39 4.31 2.81
C TYR A 30 -2.61 4.95 3.96
N ASN A 31 -2.65 4.34 5.14
CA ASN A 31 -1.93 4.84 6.30
C ASN A 31 -0.42 4.94 6.07
N TYR A 32 0.16 3.97 5.37
CA TYR A 32 1.58 4.01 5.03
C TYR A 32 1.91 5.06 3.98
N ILE A 33 1.06 5.29 2.98
CA ILE A 33 1.24 6.39 2.04
C ILE A 33 1.29 7.72 2.81
N TYR A 34 0.30 8.00 3.68
CA TYR A 34 0.31 9.22 4.50
C TYR A 34 1.55 9.32 5.40
N SER A 35 1.97 8.21 6.02
CA SER A 35 3.15 8.20 6.88
C SER A 35 4.42 8.58 6.11
N VAL A 36 4.59 8.06 4.90
CA VAL A 36 5.73 8.40 4.02
C VAL A 36 5.69 9.86 3.59
N LEU A 37 4.52 10.35 3.18
CA LEU A 37 4.34 11.76 2.78
C LEU A 37 4.68 12.71 3.93
N ASN A 38 4.16 12.42 5.14
CA ASN A 38 4.42 13.22 6.33
C ASN A 38 5.90 13.22 6.72
N ALA A 39 6.55 12.05 6.71
CA ALA A 39 7.98 11.95 7.00
C ALA A 39 8.87 12.68 5.98
N LYS A 40 8.40 12.82 4.73
CA LYS A 40 9.06 13.59 3.68
C LYS A 40 8.62 15.05 3.61
N GLY A 41 7.86 15.54 4.60
CA GLY A 41 7.35 16.92 4.63
C GLY A 41 6.52 17.28 3.40
N CYS A 42 5.91 16.29 2.74
CA CYS A 42 5.15 16.46 1.51
C CYS A 42 3.67 16.35 1.82
N VAL A 43 2.90 17.33 1.35
CA VAL A 43 1.44 17.28 1.34
C VAL A 43 1.01 17.18 -0.11
N LEU A 44 0.33 16.09 -0.45
CA LEU A 44 -0.23 15.87 -1.79
C LEU A 44 -1.75 16.06 -1.74
N ALA A 45 -2.34 16.43 -2.88
CA ALA A 45 -3.78 16.41 -3.01
C ALA A 45 -4.31 14.98 -2.93
N GLN A 46 -5.58 14.84 -2.53
CA GLN A 46 -6.18 13.52 -2.32
C GLN A 46 -6.13 12.63 -3.57
N ASP A 47 -6.32 13.21 -4.75
CA ASP A 47 -6.26 12.47 -6.02
C ASP A 47 -4.88 11.84 -6.25
N ASN A 48 -3.79 12.53 -5.91
CA ASN A 48 -2.44 11.94 -6.02
C ASN A 48 -2.25 10.75 -5.07
N ILE A 49 -2.83 10.82 -3.86
CA ILE A 49 -2.77 9.71 -2.90
C ILE A 49 -3.56 8.51 -3.44
N ASN A 50 -4.73 8.77 -4.02
CA ASN A 50 -5.56 7.76 -4.65
C ASN A 50 -4.85 7.11 -5.84
N ASP A 51 -4.11 7.88 -6.64
CA ASP A 51 -3.31 7.35 -7.74
C ASP A 51 -2.18 6.45 -7.25
N ILE A 52 -1.45 6.85 -6.19
CA ILE A 52 -0.41 6.01 -5.57
C ILE A 52 -1.03 4.71 -5.07
N PHE A 53 -2.17 4.78 -4.38
CA PHE A 53 -2.90 3.62 -3.89
C PHE A 53 -3.29 2.66 -5.02
N GLN A 54 -3.88 3.18 -6.09
CA GLN A 54 -4.26 2.39 -7.26
C GLN A 54 -3.04 1.78 -7.95
N GLU A 55 -1.94 2.52 -8.11
CA GLU A 55 -0.69 1.97 -8.66
C GLU A 55 -0.13 0.82 -7.80
N ILE A 56 -0.24 0.93 -6.47
CA ILE A 56 0.21 -0.14 -5.56
C ILE A 56 -0.64 -1.39 -5.80
N PHE A 57 -1.97 -1.29 -5.72
CA PHE A 57 -2.88 -2.42 -5.93
C PHE A 57 -2.74 -3.02 -7.33
N LEU A 58 -2.69 -2.17 -8.36
CA LEU A 58 -2.44 -2.61 -9.74
C LEU A 58 -1.12 -3.39 -9.82
N SER A 59 -0.07 -2.94 -9.14
CA SER A 59 1.21 -3.67 -9.12
C SER A 59 1.16 -5.02 -8.41
N LEU A 60 0.19 -5.23 -7.51
CA LEU A 60 -0.02 -6.50 -6.82
C LEU A 60 -0.74 -7.52 -7.71
N VAL A 61 -1.74 -7.07 -8.48
CA VAL A 61 -2.58 -7.94 -9.33
C VAL A 61 -2.03 -8.14 -10.75
N LYS A 62 -1.33 -7.15 -11.29
CA LYS A 62 -0.78 -7.19 -12.65
C LYS A 62 0.14 -8.41 -12.85
N ASP A 63 0.22 -8.85 -14.10
CA ASP A 63 1.02 -10.00 -14.52
C ASP A 63 0.62 -11.29 -13.77
N ASN A 64 -0.69 -11.50 -13.56
CA ASN A 64 -1.25 -12.64 -12.84
C ASN A 64 -0.65 -12.77 -11.42
N PHE A 65 -0.80 -11.71 -10.62
CA PHE A 65 -0.35 -11.65 -9.24
C PHE A 65 1.15 -11.91 -9.05
N LYS A 66 1.99 -11.68 -10.07
CA LYS A 66 3.43 -12.02 -10.04
C LYS A 66 4.13 -11.45 -8.82
N LYS A 67 3.82 -10.20 -8.46
CA LYS A 67 4.41 -9.53 -7.30
C LYS A 67 3.92 -10.14 -5.99
N LEU A 68 2.62 -10.40 -5.86
CA LEU A 68 2.05 -11.04 -4.67
C LEU A 68 2.61 -12.46 -4.47
N LYS A 69 2.83 -13.21 -5.55
CA LYS A 69 3.52 -14.53 -5.56
C LYS A 69 4.98 -14.47 -5.10
N THR A 70 5.61 -13.28 -5.11
CA THR A 70 6.99 -13.12 -4.59
C THR A 70 7.06 -13.00 -3.07
N PHE A 71 5.92 -12.79 -2.41
CA PHE A 71 5.88 -12.80 -0.95
C PHE A 71 6.35 -14.16 -0.44
N GLN A 72 7.30 -14.11 0.49
CA GLN A 72 7.78 -15.28 1.21
C GLN A 72 7.76 -14.90 2.69
N ALA A 73 7.07 -15.71 3.50
CA ALA A 73 7.03 -15.55 4.96
C ALA A 73 8.37 -15.99 5.59
N ARG A 74 9.49 -15.43 5.13
CA ARG A 74 10.83 -15.68 5.67
C ARG A 74 11.06 -14.81 6.90
N ASN A 75 11.77 -15.37 7.88
CA ASN A 75 12.20 -14.67 9.09
C ASN A 75 11.06 -14.03 9.91
N GLY A 76 9.85 -14.62 9.88
CA GLY A 76 8.69 -14.07 10.59
C GLY A 76 8.09 -12.81 9.96
N SER A 77 8.46 -12.47 8.72
CA SER A 77 7.90 -11.32 8.01
C SER A 77 6.43 -11.56 7.66
N SER A 78 5.54 -10.77 8.23
CA SER A 78 4.10 -10.82 7.91
C SER A 78 3.81 -10.20 6.54
N LEU A 79 2.68 -10.57 5.95
CA LEU A 79 2.16 -9.95 4.73
C LEU A 79 1.95 -8.44 4.90
N ALA A 80 1.54 -8.01 6.10
CA ALA A 80 1.41 -6.59 6.44
C ALA A 80 2.76 -5.85 6.35
N SER A 81 3.83 -6.44 6.90
CA SER A 81 5.18 -5.88 6.87
C SER A 81 5.75 -5.85 5.44
N TRP A 82 5.48 -6.86 4.63
CA TRP A 82 5.88 -6.87 3.22
C TRP A 82 5.11 -5.82 2.39
N LEU A 83 3.79 -5.71 2.58
CA LEU A 83 2.96 -4.70 1.91
C LEU A 83 3.35 -3.28 2.30
N ARG A 84 3.72 -3.07 3.56
CA ARG A 84 4.33 -1.80 4.00
C ARG A 84 5.54 -1.45 3.16
N GLN A 85 6.48 -2.38 2.98
CA GLN A 85 7.69 -2.13 2.22
C GLN A 85 7.41 -1.86 0.74
N VAL A 86 6.46 -2.59 0.15
CA VAL A 86 5.97 -2.33 -1.21
C VAL A 86 5.37 -0.92 -1.33
N THR A 87 4.56 -0.52 -0.35
CA THR A 87 3.89 0.79 -0.31
C THR A 87 4.91 1.92 -0.18
N ILE A 88 5.87 1.80 0.73
CA ILE A 88 6.92 2.80 0.95
C ILE A 88 7.73 3.00 -0.33
N ASN A 89 8.19 1.90 -0.96
CA ASN A 89 8.95 1.99 -2.20
C ASN A 89 8.17 2.71 -3.30
N LYS A 90 6.87 2.40 -3.44
CA LYS A 90 6.02 3.04 -4.45
C LYS A 90 5.72 4.51 -4.18
N ALA A 91 5.43 4.87 -2.92
CA ALA A 91 5.23 6.27 -2.55
C ALA A 91 6.50 7.11 -2.78
N ILE A 92 7.68 6.56 -2.48
CA ILE A 92 8.96 7.24 -2.74
C ILE A 92 9.21 7.40 -4.24
N ASP A 93 8.99 6.34 -5.02
CA ASP A 93 9.14 6.41 -6.48
C ASP A 93 8.19 7.44 -7.10
N TYR A 94 6.98 7.57 -6.57
CA TYR A 94 6.06 8.62 -6.97
C TYR A 94 6.60 10.01 -6.64
N LEU A 95 7.06 10.22 -5.40
CA LEU A 95 7.64 11.50 -4.97
C LEU A 95 8.86 11.91 -5.82
N ARG A 96 9.72 10.94 -6.19
CA ARG A 96 10.86 11.17 -7.10
C ARG A 96 10.43 11.70 -8.47
N LYS A 97 9.30 11.22 -8.99
CA LYS A 97 8.76 11.67 -10.29
C LYS A 97 8.15 13.07 -10.23
N VAL A 98 7.44 13.36 -9.13
CA VAL A 98 6.73 14.64 -8.96
C VAL A 98 7.67 15.78 -8.55
N LYS A 99 8.78 15.48 -7.88
CA LYS A 99 9.84 16.44 -7.54
C LYS A 99 11.18 16.01 -8.16
N PRO A 100 11.46 16.32 -9.44
CA PRO A 100 12.77 16.04 -10.04
C PRO A 100 13.90 16.92 -9.47
N ALA A 101 13.58 18.01 -8.75
CA ALA A 101 14.50 19.10 -8.44
C ALA A 101 14.75 19.37 -6.95
N VAL A 102 14.29 18.51 -6.03
CA VAL A 102 14.71 18.59 -4.63
C VAL A 102 15.57 17.37 -4.37
N SER A 103 16.86 17.61 -4.15
CA SER A 103 17.84 16.61 -3.76
C SER A 103 17.25 15.76 -2.63
N LEU A 104 16.82 14.54 -2.95
CA LEU A 104 16.45 13.54 -1.94
C LEU A 104 17.68 13.03 -1.18
N ASP A 105 18.88 13.49 -1.55
CA ASP A 105 20.15 13.35 -0.86
C ASP A 105 20.40 14.49 0.16
N GLU A 106 19.55 15.51 0.23
CA GLU A 106 19.43 16.28 1.47
C GLU A 106 18.66 15.39 2.45
N GLU A 107 19.41 14.52 3.13
CA GLU A 107 19.03 14.02 4.44
C GLU A 107 18.63 15.23 5.27
N SER A 108 17.33 15.52 5.30
CA SER A 108 16.78 16.51 6.18
C SER A 108 17.08 15.98 7.57
N GLU A 109 18.02 16.61 8.29
CA GLU A 109 18.40 16.23 9.66
C GLU A 109 17.20 16.19 10.64
N ASP A 110 16.03 16.72 10.23
CA ASP A 110 14.79 16.76 11.01
C ASP A 110 13.60 15.96 10.43
N GLY A 111 13.80 15.11 9.42
CA GLY A 111 12.74 14.28 8.85
C GLY A 111 12.93 12.81 9.19
N LEU A 112 12.05 12.25 10.03
CA LEU A 112 11.99 10.82 10.42
C LEU A 112 12.65 9.91 9.37
N SER A 113 13.78 9.29 9.73
CA SER A 113 14.53 8.46 8.82
C SER A 113 13.61 7.36 8.30
N LEU A 114 13.67 7.06 7.00
CA LEU A 114 12.88 5.98 6.40
C LEU A 114 13.03 4.65 7.16
N LYS A 115 14.18 4.50 7.82
CA LYS A 115 14.54 3.39 8.72
C LYS A 115 13.69 3.37 9.99
N GLU A 116 13.31 4.51 10.54
CA GLU A 116 12.40 4.64 11.69
C GLU A 116 10.97 4.32 11.28
N ILE A 117 10.53 4.77 10.09
CA ILE A 117 9.24 4.35 9.53
C ILE A 117 9.24 2.84 9.33
N LEU A 118 10.35 2.19 8.97
CA LEU A 118 10.40 0.73 8.82
C LEU A 118 10.54 -0.02 10.15
N ALA A 119 11.17 0.60 11.16
CA ALA A 119 11.45 -0.01 12.46
C ALA A 119 10.28 0.08 13.44
N ASP A 120 9.38 1.04 13.26
CA ASP A 120 8.26 1.21 14.19
C ASP A 120 7.02 0.42 13.74
N ASP A 121 6.92 -0.82 14.20
CA ASP A 121 5.71 -1.64 14.05
C ASP A 121 4.52 -1.09 14.88
N SER A 122 4.76 -0.15 15.80
CA SER A 122 3.76 0.37 16.75
C SER A 122 3.10 1.69 16.32
N ILE A 123 3.77 2.53 15.53
CA ILE A 123 3.23 3.81 15.01
C ILE A 123 2.03 3.61 14.09
N SER A 124 2.00 2.51 13.32
CA SER A 124 0.97 2.26 12.29
C SER A 124 -0.43 2.04 12.85
N ILE A 125 -0.55 1.60 14.10
CA ILE A 125 -1.84 1.32 14.76
C ILE A 125 -2.41 2.59 15.44
N LYS A 126 -1.55 3.53 15.85
CA LYS A 126 -1.93 4.62 16.76
C LYS A 126 -2.35 5.93 16.09
N ASN A 127 -2.04 6.17 14.82
CA ASN A 127 -2.50 7.37 14.10
C ASN A 127 -3.94 7.21 13.57
N MET A 128 -4.86 6.97 14.52
CA MET A 128 -6.30 6.79 14.35
C MET A 128 -7.10 8.08 14.17
N LEU A 129 -6.47 9.25 14.04
CA LEU A 129 -7.19 10.52 14.02
C LEU A 129 -7.51 10.94 12.58
N ASN A 130 -8.81 11.15 12.34
CA ASN A 130 -9.56 11.30 11.08
C ASN A 130 -9.89 9.96 10.38
N GLN A 131 -10.68 9.10 11.02
CA GLN A 131 -11.12 7.83 10.42
C GLN A 131 -12.25 8.03 9.40
N ASP A 132 -13.22 8.91 9.64
CA ASP A 132 -14.42 8.99 8.79
C ASP A 132 -14.13 9.45 7.35
N GLU A 133 -13.30 10.47 7.19
CA GLU A 133 -12.95 10.99 5.85
C GLU A 133 -12.08 10.00 5.07
N LYS A 134 -11.08 9.41 5.74
CA LYS A 134 -10.21 8.37 5.16
C LYS A 134 -11.00 7.12 4.77
N LEU A 135 -11.99 6.72 5.58
CA LEU A 135 -12.84 5.55 5.30
C LEU A 135 -13.76 5.80 4.10
N LYS A 136 -14.25 7.03 3.90
CA LYS A 136 -15.06 7.36 2.73
C LYS A 136 -14.22 7.26 1.44
N ILE A 137 -13.03 7.84 1.46
CA ILE A 137 -12.09 7.81 0.33
C ILE A 137 -11.62 6.39 0.03
N LEU A 138 -11.34 5.62 1.09
CA LEU A 138 -11.01 4.20 1.02
C LEU A 138 -12.08 3.45 0.24
N LYS A 139 -13.36 3.65 0.59
CA LYS A 139 -14.48 3.02 -0.10
C LYS A 139 -14.54 3.41 -1.57
N GLU A 140 -14.41 4.69 -1.90
CA GLU A 140 -14.43 5.14 -3.31
C GLU A 140 -13.30 4.51 -4.13
N CYS A 141 -12.12 4.32 -3.54
CA CYS A 141 -10.99 3.70 -4.23
C CYS A 141 -11.12 2.19 -4.35
N ILE A 142 -11.66 1.52 -3.32
CA ILE A 142 -12.03 0.11 -3.38
C ILE A 142 -13.11 -0.11 -4.46
N GLU A 143 -14.10 0.78 -4.60
CA GLU A 143 -15.12 0.67 -5.65
C GLU A 143 -14.54 0.86 -7.07
N ARG A 144 -13.57 1.77 -7.22
CA ARG A 144 -12.82 1.91 -8.49
C ARG A 144 -11.98 0.68 -8.77
N LEU A 145 -11.41 0.08 -7.72
CA LEU A 145 -10.66 -1.16 -7.81
C LEU A 145 -11.57 -2.33 -8.19
N ASP A 146 -12.73 -2.57 -7.55
CA ASP A 146 -13.70 -3.64 -7.89
C ASP A 146 -14.08 -3.60 -9.37
N LYS A 147 -14.30 -2.40 -9.92
CA LYS A 147 -14.59 -2.23 -11.35
C LYS A 147 -13.45 -2.73 -12.23
N ASN A 148 -12.20 -2.41 -11.88
CA ASN A 148 -11.02 -2.86 -12.62
C ASN A 148 -10.69 -4.35 -12.36
N ASP A 149 -10.94 -4.83 -11.14
CA ASP A 149 -10.69 -6.20 -10.70
C ASP A 149 -11.68 -7.17 -11.35
N LYS A 150 -12.96 -6.79 -11.53
CA LYS A 150 -13.94 -7.60 -12.28
C LYS A 150 -13.47 -7.90 -13.68
N TYR A 151 -13.00 -6.89 -14.41
CA TYR A 151 -12.45 -7.09 -15.76
C TYR A 151 -11.20 -7.98 -15.74
N PHE A 152 -10.42 -7.98 -14.66
CA PHE A 152 -9.21 -8.78 -14.54
C PHE A 152 -9.49 -10.24 -14.18
N LEU A 153 -10.46 -10.50 -13.29
CA LEU A 153 -10.87 -11.85 -12.88
C LEU A 153 -11.75 -12.55 -13.94
N GLU A 154 -12.43 -11.82 -14.81
CA GLU A 154 -13.22 -12.40 -15.92
C GLU A 154 -12.37 -12.85 -17.12
N LEU A 155 -11.08 -12.49 -17.18
CA LEU A 155 -10.21 -12.79 -18.33
C LEU A 155 -9.38 -14.09 -18.17
N HIS A 156 -9.70 -14.95 -17.20
CA HIS A 156 -9.01 -16.23 -16.99
C HIS A 156 -10.00 -17.36 -16.69
#